data_AF-A0A399PGC8-F1
#
_entry.id   AF-A0A399PGC8-F1
#
_cell.length_a   1.000
_cell.length_b   1.000
_cell.length_c   1.000
_cell.angle_alpha   90.00
_cell.angle_beta   90.00
_cell.angle_gamma   90.00
#
_symmetry.space_group_name_H-M   'P 1'
#
loop_
_entity.id
_entity.type
_entity.pdbx_description
1 polymer ?
#
loop_
_entity_poly.entity_id
_entity_poly.type
_entity_poly.pdbx_seq_one_letter_code
_entity_poly.pdbx_strand_id
1 'polypeptide(L)'
;LAAAQIPRARAAARVRAAYPAAVRASLDAAQQRFDRRMAVGVFRDVAFHPLAVSAPAVPSTIVLSDDAPSVLPDAYAAELAGAGWDVRRLPGIHHDMQLEDPDRVLAAIEDVL
;
A
#
# COMPACT_ATOMS: atom_id res chain seq x y z
N LEU A 1 -4.15 9.29 -18.53
CA LEU A 1 -4.05 9.03 -17.06
C LEU A 1 -5.42 9.09 -16.35
N ALA A 2 -6.35 10.00 -16.69
CA ALA A 2 -7.65 10.10 -16.00
C ALA A 2 -8.63 8.92 -16.22
N ALA A 3 -8.69 8.32 -17.42
CA ALA A 3 -9.65 7.25 -17.72
C ALA A 3 -9.35 5.92 -17.00
N ALA A 4 -8.08 5.65 -16.66
CA ALA A 4 -7.67 4.44 -15.94
C ALA A 4 -8.03 4.46 -14.44
N GLN A 5 -8.39 5.64 -13.90
CA GLN A 5 -8.73 5.82 -12.49
C GLN A 5 -10.20 5.48 -12.19
N ILE A 6 -11.11 5.60 -13.18
CA ILE A 6 -12.56 5.38 -13.01
C ILE A 6 -12.91 3.91 -12.69
N PRO A 7 -12.37 2.90 -13.40
CA PRO A 7 -12.61 1.49 -13.07
C PRO A 7 -12.07 1.13 -11.68
N ARG A 8 -10.93 1.72 -11.29
CA ARG A 8 -10.28 1.49 -9.99
C ARG A 8 -11.07 2.08 -8.83
N ALA A 9 -11.58 3.31 -8.97
CA ALA A 9 -12.46 3.91 -7.98
C ALA A 9 -13.72 3.05 -7.74
N ARG A 10 -14.24 2.41 -8.79
CA ARG A 10 -15.39 1.49 -8.69
C ARG A 10 -15.02 0.17 -8.02
N ALA A 11 -13.84 -0.40 -8.30
CA ALA A 11 -13.36 -1.60 -7.64
C ALA A 11 -13.14 -1.35 -6.14
N ALA A 12 -12.45 -0.27 -5.78
CA ALA A 12 -12.25 0.15 -4.39
C ALA A 12 -13.58 0.40 -3.67
N ALA A 13 -14.55 1.05 -4.32
CA ALA A 13 -15.89 1.26 -3.75
C ALA A 13 -16.64 -0.06 -3.50
N ARG A 14 -16.50 -1.06 -4.38
CA ARG A 14 -17.11 -2.39 -4.21
C ARG A 14 -16.51 -3.14 -3.02
N VAL A 15 -15.18 -3.13 -2.89
CA VAL A 15 -14.48 -3.74 -1.75
C VAL A 15 -14.90 -3.07 -0.45
N ARG A 16 -14.89 -1.72 -0.41
CA ARG A 16 -15.30 -0.96 0.77
C ARG A 16 -16.76 -1.19 1.16
N ALA A 17 -17.64 -1.44 0.20
CA ALA A 17 -19.05 -1.76 0.47
C ALA A 17 -19.22 -3.13 1.16
N ALA A 18 -18.30 -4.07 0.94
CA ALA A 18 -18.33 -5.39 1.56
C ALA A 18 -17.87 -5.39 3.04
N TYR A 19 -17.18 -4.34 3.49
CA TYR A 19 -16.70 -4.26 4.87
C TYR A 19 -17.82 -4.06 5.90
N PRO A 20 -17.65 -4.57 7.14
CA PRO A 20 -18.55 -4.26 8.24
C PRO A 20 -18.75 -2.75 8.46
N ALA A 21 -19.91 -2.36 8.99
CA ALA A 21 -20.24 -0.94 9.17
C ALA A 21 -19.22 -0.19 10.05
N ALA A 22 -18.71 -0.84 11.10
CA ALA A 22 -17.70 -0.27 11.99
C ALA A 22 -16.37 0.01 11.27
N VAL A 23 -15.95 -0.89 10.38
CA VAL A 23 -14.74 -0.72 9.55
C VAL A 23 -14.91 0.46 8.61
N ARG A 24 -16.06 0.56 7.92
CA ARG A 24 -16.33 1.70 7.02
C ARG A 24 -16.31 3.03 7.78
N ALA A 25 -16.91 3.09 8.96
CA ALA A 25 -16.87 4.29 9.81
C ALA A 25 -15.45 4.66 10.26
N SER A 26 -14.61 3.67 10.57
CA SER A 26 -13.20 3.89 10.89
C SER A 26 -12.43 4.48 9.70
N LEU A 27 -12.62 3.94 8.50
CA LEU A 27 -12.02 4.45 7.26
C LEU A 27 -12.50 5.88 6.94
N ASP A 28 -13.79 6.18 7.13
CA ASP A 28 -14.33 7.53 6.95
C ASP A 28 -13.67 8.52 7.92
N ALA A 29 -13.54 8.16 9.20
CA ALA A 29 -12.91 8.98 10.22
C ALA A 29 -11.40 9.18 9.99
N ALA A 30 -10.69 8.18 9.46
CA ALA A 30 -9.30 8.33 9.03
C ALA A 30 -9.18 9.32 7.87
N GLN A 31 -10.05 9.19 6.86
CA GLN A 31 -10.02 10.06 5.68
C GLN A 31 -10.37 11.52 5.97
N GLN A 32 -11.25 11.78 6.95
CA GLN A 32 -11.56 13.15 7.41
C GLN A 32 -10.39 13.83 8.11
N ARG A 33 -9.54 13.06 8.81
CA ARG A 33 -8.35 13.58 9.51
C ARG A 33 -7.16 13.83 8.58
N PHE A 34 -7.19 13.30 7.36
CA PHE A 34 -6.10 13.42 6.40
C PHE A 34 -5.95 14.87 5.88
N ASP A 35 -4.80 15.49 6.16
CA ASP A 35 -4.48 16.81 5.60
C ASP A 35 -4.07 16.70 4.13
N ARG A 36 -5.01 17.00 3.24
CA ARG A 36 -4.79 16.98 1.78
C ARG A 36 -3.70 17.92 1.31
N ARG A 37 -3.33 18.95 2.09
CA ARG A 37 -2.27 19.89 1.70
C ARG A 37 -0.90 19.24 1.78
N MET A 38 -0.72 18.24 2.65
CA MET A 38 0.53 17.47 2.73
C MET A 38 0.81 16.66 1.47
N ALA A 39 -0.23 16.19 0.78
CA ALA A 39 -0.08 15.33 -0.40
C ALA A 39 0.80 15.99 -1.48
N VAL A 40 0.62 17.29 -1.72
CA VAL A 40 1.41 18.04 -2.72
C VAL A 40 2.89 18.10 -2.36
N GLY A 41 3.20 18.27 -1.07
CA GLY A 41 4.57 18.28 -0.56
C GLY A 41 5.26 16.93 -0.77
N VAL A 42 4.59 15.84 -0.41
CA VAL A 42 5.10 14.47 -0.57
C VAL A 42 5.34 14.12 -2.03
N PHE A 43 4.39 14.39 -2.93
CA PHE A 43 4.57 14.10 -4.35
C PHE A 43 5.71 14.91 -4.97
N ARG A 44 5.86 16.17 -4.57
CA ARG A 44 6.98 17.01 -5.03
C ARG A 44 8.30 16.43 -4.52
N ASP A 45 8.38 16.04 -3.26
CA ASP A 45 9.61 15.51 -2.68
C ASP A 45 10.05 14.20 -3.36
N VAL A 46 9.12 13.25 -3.54
CA VAL A 46 9.39 11.99 -4.26
C VAL A 46 9.83 12.24 -5.71
N ALA A 47 9.25 13.23 -6.38
CA ALA A 47 9.59 13.53 -7.78
C ALA A 47 10.97 14.18 -7.94
N PHE A 48 11.46 14.92 -6.94
CA PHE A 48 12.69 15.71 -7.07
C PHE A 48 13.85 15.24 -6.17
N HIS A 49 13.58 14.36 -5.20
CA HIS A 49 14.59 13.77 -4.32
C HIS A 49 14.40 12.24 -4.21
N PRO A 50 14.51 11.49 -5.32
CA PRO A 50 14.40 10.04 -5.28
C PRO A 50 15.53 9.45 -4.42
N LEU A 51 15.17 8.58 -3.48
CA LEU A 51 16.14 7.80 -2.72
C LEU A 51 16.67 6.66 -3.57
N ALA A 52 17.99 6.51 -3.63
CA ALA A 52 18.62 5.37 -4.28
C ALA A 52 18.28 4.07 -3.53
N VAL A 53 17.99 3.01 -4.27
CA VAL A 53 17.80 1.69 -3.68
C VAL A 53 19.13 1.25 -3.04
N SER A 54 19.04 0.78 -1.80
CA SER A 54 20.18 0.23 -1.05
C SER A 54 19.80 -1.10 -0.43
N ALA A 55 20.80 -1.92 -0.10
CA ALA A 55 20.57 -3.19 0.58
C ALA A 55 20.00 -2.97 1.98
N PRO A 56 19.16 -3.90 2.49
CA PRO A 56 18.64 -3.79 3.85
C PRO A 56 19.76 -3.97 4.88
N ALA A 57 19.75 -3.18 5.95
CA ALA A 57 20.76 -3.25 7.00
C ALA A 57 20.64 -4.50 7.89
N VAL A 58 19.47 -5.14 7.89
CA VAL A 58 19.12 -6.37 8.59
C VAL A 58 18.17 -7.20 7.71
N PRO A 59 18.05 -8.52 7.90
CA PRO A 59 17.06 -9.32 7.17
C PRO A 59 15.68 -8.66 7.24
N SER A 60 15.12 -8.33 6.07
CA SER A 60 13.91 -7.52 5.95
C SER A 60 13.09 -7.97 4.75
N THR A 61 11.78 -8.07 4.95
CA THR A 61 10.81 -8.41 3.91
C THR A 61 9.92 -7.21 3.59
N ILE A 62 9.79 -6.90 2.31
CA ILE A 62 8.85 -5.92 1.76
C ILE A 62 7.60 -6.68 1.31
N VAL A 63 6.48 -6.45 1.98
CA VAL A 63 5.18 -6.98 1.57
C VAL A 63 4.48 -5.95 0.68
N LEU A 64 4.21 -6.36 -0.55
CA LEU A 64 3.51 -5.57 -1.56
C LEU A 64 2.01 -5.90 -1.52
N SER A 65 1.19 -4.84 -1.44
CA SER A 65 -0.28 -4.92 -1.53
C SER A 65 -0.77 -5.37 -2.90
N ASP A 66 -2.04 -5.73 -3.01
CA ASP A 66 -2.68 -6.01 -4.31
C ASP A 66 -2.73 -4.76 -5.20
N ASP A 67 -2.73 -3.58 -4.59
CA ASP A 67 -2.63 -2.30 -5.28
C ASP A 67 -1.20 -1.96 -5.69
N ALA A 68 -0.20 -2.74 -5.30
CA ALA A 68 1.21 -2.42 -5.48
C ALA A 68 1.60 -2.15 -6.95
N PRO A 69 1.11 -2.83 -7.99
CA PRO A 69 1.43 -2.44 -9.38
C PRO A 69 1.02 -0.99 -9.74
N SER A 70 0.13 -0.39 -8.95
CA SER A 70 -0.31 1.01 -9.09
C SER A 70 0.52 2.00 -8.29
N VAL A 71 1.30 1.54 -7.31
CA VAL A 71 2.03 2.36 -6.33
C VAL A 71 3.55 2.18 -6.48
N LEU A 72 3.98 0.95 -6.76
CA LEU A 72 5.36 0.53 -6.93
C LEU A 72 5.47 -0.32 -8.23
N PRO A 73 6.05 0.23 -9.31
CA PRO A 73 6.21 -0.48 -10.57
C PRO A 73 7.02 -1.78 -10.40
N ASP A 74 6.71 -2.81 -11.18
CA ASP A 74 7.39 -4.12 -11.10
C ASP A 74 8.92 -4.00 -11.29
N ALA A 75 9.37 -3.07 -12.14
CA ALA A 75 10.79 -2.80 -12.34
C ALA A 75 11.49 -2.36 -11.04
N TYR A 76 10.81 -1.54 -10.22
CA TYR A 76 11.36 -1.10 -8.94
C TYR A 76 11.33 -2.21 -7.88
N ALA A 77 10.31 -3.08 -7.92
CA ALA A 77 10.28 -4.27 -7.08
C ALA A 77 11.46 -5.21 -7.41
N ALA A 78 11.77 -5.38 -8.69
CA ALA A 78 12.93 -6.16 -9.13
C ALA A 78 14.25 -5.52 -8.73
N GLU A 79 14.37 -4.19 -8.76
CA GLU A 79 15.54 -3.45 -8.28
C GLU A 79 15.77 -3.67 -6.78
N LEU A 80 14.71 -3.58 -5.96
CA LEU A 80 14.76 -3.90 -4.53
C LEU A 80 15.20 -5.34 -4.27
N ALA A 81 14.61 -6.31 -4.98
CA ALA A 81 15.01 -7.71 -4.87
C ALA A 81 16.49 -7.91 -5.25
N GLY A 82 16.94 -7.26 -6.32
CA GLY A 82 18.35 -7.29 -6.76
C GLY A 82 19.32 -6.66 -5.75
N ALA A 83 18.85 -5.72 -4.94
CA ALA A 83 19.62 -5.10 -3.85
C ALA A 83 19.64 -5.94 -2.56
N GLY A 84 18.96 -7.10 -2.52
CA GLY A 84 18.99 -8.02 -1.38
C GLY A 84 17.79 -7.91 -0.43
N TRP A 85 16.72 -7.22 -0.82
CA TRP A 85 15.44 -7.28 -0.10
C TRP A 85 14.70 -8.58 -0.42
N ASP A 86 14.05 -9.18 0.57
CA ASP A 86 13.00 -10.16 0.30
C ASP A 86 11.72 -9.40 -0.09
N VAL A 87 11.14 -9.71 -1.25
CA VAL A 87 9.97 -9.00 -1.78
C VAL A 87 8.85 -9.99 -2.03
N ARG A 88 7.75 -9.85 -1.29
CA ARG A 88 6.60 -10.76 -1.36
C ARG A 88 5.33 -10.01 -1.75
N ARG A 89 4.48 -10.66 -2.56
CA ARG A 89 3.11 -10.20 -2.87
C ARG A 89 2.14 -11.12 -2.14
N LEU A 90 1.40 -10.58 -1.17
CA LEU A 90 0.41 -11.33 -0.43
C LEU A 90 -1.00 -10.90 -0.87
N PRO A 91 -1.87 -11.85 -1.28
CA PRO A 91 -3.20 -11.51 -1.77
C PRO A 91 -4.09 -10.97 -0.65
N GLY A 92 -4.94 -10.02 -0.99
CA GLY A 92 -5.91 -9.35 -0.13
C GLY A 92 -5.31 -8.38 0.88
N ILE A 93 -4.09 -7.91 0.62
CA ILE A 93 -3.45 -6.82 1.36
C ILE A 93 -3.74 -5.50 0.64
N HIS A 94 -4.32 -4.54 1.37
CA HIS A 94 -4.57 -3.17 0.91
C HIS A 94 -3.89 -2.15 1.83
N HIS A 95 -3.98 -0.86 1.48
CA HIS A 95 -3.33 0.22 2.24
C HIS A 95 -3.78 0.28 3.71
N ASP A 96 -5.07 0.13 3.98
CA ASP A 96 -5.63 0.26 5.34
C ASP A 96 -5.91 -1.12 5.97
N MET A 97 -5.16 -2.15 5.57
CA MET A 97 -5.35 -3.56 5.94
C MET A 97 -5.62 -3.79 7.44
N GLN A 98 -4.93 -3.08 8.33
CA GLN A 98 -5.08 -3.20 9.79
C GLN A 98 -6.43 -2.72 10.31
N LEU A 99 -7.10 -1.83 9.58
CA LEU A 99 -8.45 -1.36 9.91
C LEU A 99 -9.52 -2.26 9.28
N GLU A 100 -9.18 -2.90 8.16
CA GLU A 100 -10.09 -3.74 7.38
C GLU A 100 -10.24 -5.15 7.98
N ASP A 101 -9.12 -5.78 8.32
CA ASP A 101 -9.04 -7.15 8.83
C ASP A 101 -7.75 -7.33 9.67
N PRO A 102 -7.78 -7.00 10.99
CA PRO A 102 -6.60 -7.06 11.83
C PRO A 102 -6.05 -8.48 12.03
N ASP A 103 -6.91 -9.50 11.98
CA ASP A 103 -6.50 -10.89 12.13
C ASP A 103 -5.70 -11.35 10.90
N ARG A 104 -6.12 -10.92 9.70
CA ARG A 104 -5.35 -11.16 8.48
C ARG A 104 -4.00 -10.43 8.48
N VAL A 105 -3.94 -9.23 9.04
CA VAL A 105 -2.65 -8.52 9.22
C VAL A 105 -1.72 -9.33 10.11
N LEU A 106 -2.23 -9.86 11.22
CA LEU A 106 -1.43 -10.68 12.12
C LEU A 106 -0.93 -11.96 11.41
N ALA A 107 -1.79 -12.65 10.68
CA ALA A 107 -1.39 -13.82 9.90
C ALA A 107 -0.34 -13.49 8.81
N ALA A 108 -0.43 -12.31 8.19
CA ALA A 108 0.57 -11.85 7.22
C ALA A 108 1.92 -11.54 7.87
N ILE A 109 1.92 -11.00 9.10
CA ILE A 109 3.14 -10.80 9.88
C ILE A 109 3.77 -12.15 10.25
N GLU A 110 2.96 -13.12 10.72
CA GLU A 110 3.43 -14.46 11.07
C GLU A 110 4.01 -15.22 9.85
N ASP A 111 3.48 -15.00 8.65
CA ASP A 111 3.99 -15.62 7.41
C ASP A 111 5.36 -15.09 6.96
N VAL A 112 5.76 -13.88 7.39
CA VAL A 112 7.02 -13.24 6.96
C VAL A 112 8.08 -13.15 8.05
N LEU A 113 7.79 -13.65 9.26
CA LEU A 113 8.73 -13.79 10.36
C LEU A 113 9.29 -15.22 10.45
#